data_AF-A0A926RYU5-F1
#
_entry.id   AF-A0A926RYU5-F1
#
_cell.length_a   1.000
_cell.length_b   1.000
_cell.length_c   1.000
_cell.angle_alpha   90.00
_cell.angle_beta   90.00
_cell.angle_gamma   90.00
#
_symmetry.space_group_name_H-M   'P 1'
#
loop_
_entity.id
_entity.type
_entity.pdbx_description
1 polymer ?
#
loop_
_entity_poly.entity_id
_entity_poly.type
_entity_poly.pdbx_seq_one_letter_code
_entity_poly.pdbx_strand_id
1 'polypeptide(L)'
;MLTVPEVLDILKEANITDSRQVVLKWIRDGKIKAESVQGEKHGKGIYKKMGYQISQQELERFISEKNPHFLEVKRLQDKVKHLENKVQKLKGKSNSNQKEQHTSNDAEPNEEQKSATSTKRVKHNEQQTLFSDNEIKTTDSSGIRINGISSAELDQYLRMPTIQAELSNIIAQTKKAHTQWANENKL
;
A
#
# COMPACT_ATOMS: atom_id res chain seq x y z
N MET A 1 -4.10 10.96 -21.96
CA MET A 1 -5.35 11.71 -21.71
C MET A 1 -6.44 10.69 -21.45
N LEU A 2 -7.27 10.91 -20.43
CA LEU A 2 -8.31 9.99 -19.98
C LEU A 2 -9.67 10.47 -20.46
N THR A 3 -10.51 9.57 -20.92
CA THR A 3 -11.90 9.85 -21.31
C THR A 3 -12.82 9.93 -20.10
N VAL A 4 -13.99 10.58 -20.23
CA VAL A 4 -14.97 10.68 -19.12
C VAL A 4 -15.33 9.31 -18.49
N PRO A 5 -15.55 8.22 -19.26
CA PRO A 5 -15.79 6.90 -18.67
C PRO A 5 -14.62 6.39 -17.82
N GLU A 6 -13.39 6.45 -18.32
CA GLU A 6 -12.20 6.02 -17.56
C GLU A 6 -12.01 6.85 -16.28
N VAL A 7 -12.25 8.16 -16.37
CA VAL A 7 -12.24 9.05 -15.21
C VAL A 7 -13.30 8.64 -14.19
N LEU A 8 -14.48 8.25 -14.64
CA LEU A 8 -15.56 7.81 -13.76
C LEU A 8 -15.20 6.55 -12.99
N ASP A 9 -14.56 5.58 -13.65
CA ASP A 9 -14.13 4.34 -13.01
C ASP A 9 -13.11 4.61 -11.90
N ILE A 10 -12.14 5.50 -12.16
CA ILE A 10 -11.15 5.91 -11.16
C ILE A 10 -11.80 6.68 -10.01
N LEU A 11 -12.73 7.59 -10.29
CA LEU A 11 -13.43 8.35 -9.25
C LEU A 11 -14.35 7.48 -8.39
N LYS A 12 -14.91 6.42 -8.97
CA LYS A 12 -15.70 5.42 -8.26
C LYS A 12 -14.81 4.57 -7.35
N GLU A 13 -13.64 4.13 -7.85
CA GLU A 13 -12.62 3.44 -7.04
C GLU A 13 -12.14 4.33 -5.86
N ALA A 14 -12.03 5.63 -6.08
CA ALA A 14 -11.68 6.61 -5.07
C ALA A 14 -12.80 6.96 -4.08
N ASN A 15 -13.99 6.36 -4.20
CA ASN A 15 -15.20 6.66 -3.43
C ASN A 15 -15.61 8.15 -3.47
N ILE A 16 -15.37 8.83 -4.60
CA ILE A 16 -15.70 10.25 -4.77
C ILE A 16 -17.06 10.42 -5.44
N THR A 17 -17.27 9.76 -6.58
CA THR A 17 -18.55 9.79 -7.31
C THR A 17 -18.63 8.60 -8.27
N ASP A 18 -19.82 8.07 -8.46
CA ASP A 18 -20.18 7.08 -9.47
C ASP A 18 -21.03 7.68 -10.60
N SER A 19 -21.40 8.96 -10.48
CA SER A 19 -22.28 9.64 -11.42
C SER A 19 -21.53 10.42 -12.49
N ARG A 20 -21.72 10.01 -13.75
CA ARG A 20 -21.21 10.73 -14.92
C ARG A 20 -21.69 12.18 -14.99
N GLN A 21 -22.92 12.45 -14.56
CA GLN A 21 -23.48 13.81 -14.60
C GLN A 21 -22.76 14.75 -13.65
N VAL A 22 -22.33 14.24 -12.49
CA VAL A 22 -21.53 15.00 -11.51
C VAL A 22 -20.17 15.35 -12.10
N VAL A 23 -19.50 14.40 -12.78
CA VAL A 23 -18.23 14.65 -13.46
C VAL A 23 -18.38 15.73 -14.54
N LEU A 24 -19.41 15.64 -15.38
CA LEU A 24 -19.69 16.65 -16.40
C LEU A 24 -20.01 18.03 -15.79
N LYS A 25 -20.68 18.06 -14.63
CA LYS A 25 -20.93 19.29 -13.88
C LYS A 25 -19.62 19.90 -13.41
N TRP A 26 -18.70 19.13 -12.85
CA TRP A 26 -17.39 19.64 -12.42
C TRP A 26 -16.53 20.17 -13.56
N ILE A 27 -16.60 19.54 -14.74
CA ILE A 27 -15.95 20.06 -15.95
C ILE A 27 -16.57 21.41 -16.34
N ARG A 28 -17.91 21.52 -16.33
CA ARG A 28 -18.62 22.77 -16.66
C ARG A 28 -18.35 23.88 -15.64
N ASP A 29 -18.27 23.52 -14.36
CA ASP A 29 -17.98 24.42 -13.25
C ASP A 29 -16.48 24.81 -13.19
N GLY A 30 -15.63 24.25 -14.05
CA GLY A 30 -14.20 24.52 -14.10
C GLY A 30 -13.38 23.91 -12.96
N LYS A 31 -13.96 23.01 -12.17
CA LYS A 31 -13.28 22.32 -11.05
C LYS A 31 -12.28 21.28 -11.54
N ILE A 32 -12.55 20.69 -12.70
CA ILE A 32 -11.66 19.78 -13.41
C ILE A 32 -11.39 20.38 -14.78
N LYS A 33 -10.11 20.65 -15.08
CA LYS A 33 -9.70 21.10 -16.42
C LYS A 33 -9.81 19.93 -17.39
N ALA A 34 -10.71 20.06 -18.36
CA ALA A 34 -10.86 19.08 -19.42
C ALA A 34 -10.70 19.72 -20.79
N GLU A 35 -10.08 19.00 -21.71
CA GLU A 35 -9.96 19.36 -23.11
C GLU A 35 -11.16 18.80 -23.89
N SER A 36 -11.84 19.65 -24.66
CA SER A 36 -12.94 19.21 -25.51
C SER A 36 -12.38 18.57 -26.76
N VAL A 37 -12.69 17.30 -26.99
CA VAL A 37 -12.32 16.63 -28.23
C VAL A 37 -13.42 16.86 -29.26
N GLN A 38 -13.08 17.54 -30.35
CA GLN A 38 -13.97 17.66 -31.51
C GLN A 38 -13.80 16.41 -32.37
N GLY A 39 -14.91 15.78 -32.76
CA GLY A 39 -14.88 14.63 -33.68
C GLY A 39 -14.54 15.03 -35.10
N GLU A 40 -14.11 14.06 -35.90
CA GLU A 40 -13.78 14.22 -37.31
C GLU A 40 -14.98 14.73 -38.13
N LYS A 41 -14.68 15.54 -39.15
CA LYS A 41 -15.66 16.04 -40.12
C LYS A 41 -16.25 14.87 -40.91
N HIS A 42 -17.45 14.45 -40.57
CA HIS A 42 -18.31 13.75 -41.53
C HIS A 42 -19.12 14.77 -42.34
N GLY A 43 -19.35 14.47 -43.62
CA GLY A 43 -19.91 15.38 -44.63
C GLY A 43 -21.11 16.23 -44.17
N LYS A 44 -21.21 17.43 -44.75
CA LYS A 44 -22.15 18.52 -44.39
C LYS A 44 -22.09 18.91 -42.89
N GLY A 45 -20.90 19.28 -42.41
CA GLY A 45 -20.74 20.31 -41.37
C GLY A 45 -21.15 19.97 -39.92
N ILE A 46 -21.53 18.73 -39.60
CA ILE A 46 -21.93 18.36 -38.24
C ILE A 46 -20.77 17.66 -37.54
N TYR A 47 -20.06 18.40 -36.68
CA TYR A 47 -19.06 17.84 -35.77
C TYR A 47 -19.78 16.97 -34.71
N LYS A 48 -19.53 15.65 -34.70
CA LYS A 48 -19.89 14.83 -33.54
C LYS A 48 -18.98 15.26 -32.39
N LYS A 49 -19.54 15.78 -31.29
CA LYS A 49 -18.76 16.09 -30.09
C LYS A 49 -18.21 14.79 -29.51
N MET A 50 -16.89 14.57 -29.59
CA MET A 50 -16.21 13.36 -29.06
C MET A 50 -16.09 13.38 -27.51
N GLY A 51 -16.67 14.38 -26.85
CA GLY A 51 -16.75 14.48 -25.39
C GLY A 51 -15.59 15.28 -24.81
N TYR A 52 -15.24 14.94 -23.57
CA TYR A 52 -14.17 15.58 -22.82
C TYR A 52 -13.06 14.59 -22.52
N GLN A 53 -11.82 15.06 -22.56
CA GLN A 53 -10.65 14.34 -22.09
C GLN A 53 -10.01 15.11 -20.94
N ILE A 54 -9.56 14.40 -19.92
CA ILE A 54 -8.94 14.96 -18.71
C ILE A 54 -7.52 14.42 -18.61
N SER A 55 -6.56 15.28 -18.26
CA SER A 55 -5.20 14.83 -18.04
C SER A 55 -5.11 14.02 -16.74
N GLN A 56 -4.22 13.02 -16.73
CA GLN A 56 -4.06 12.20 -15.53
C GLN A 56 -3.60 13.04 -14.33
N GLN A 57 -2.69 14.00 -14.55
CA GLN A 57 -2.22 14.93 -13.53
C GLN A 57 -3.35 15.79 -12.94
N GLU A 58 -4.26 16.29 -13.78
CA GLU A 58 -5.42 17.05 -13.33
C GLU A 58 -6.34 16.20 -12.46
N LEU A 59 -6.60 14.96 -12.90
CA LEU A 59 -7.43 14.01 -12.16
C LEU A 59 -6.80 13.65 -10.81
N GLU A 60 -5.50 13.37 -10.78
CA GLU A 60 -4.76 13.07 -9.55
C GLU A 60 -4.77 14.26 -8.58
N ARG A 61 -4.61 15.49 -9.07
CA ARG A 61 -4.75 16.70 -8.24
C ARG A 61 -6.15 16.76 -7.62
N PHE A 62 -7.18 16.59 -8.44
CA PHE A 62 -8.57 16.64 -7.99
C PHE A 62 -8.90 15.56 -6.96
N ILE A 63 -8.41 14.34 -7.19
CA ILE A 63 -8.59 13.22 -6.26
C ILE A 63 -7.86 13.49 -4.96
N SER A 64 -6.63 14.01 -4.99
CA SER A 64 -5.85 14.34 -3.79
C SER A 64 -6.54 15.39 -2.93
N GLU A 65 -7.21 16.36 -3.56
CA GLU A 65 -7.98 17.40 -2.87
C GLU A 65 -9.24 16.83 -2.19
N LYS A 66 -9.88 15.83 -2.80
CA LYS A 66 -11.11 15.21 -2.26
C LYS A 66 -10.85 14.04 -1.32
N ASN A 67 -9.79 13.28 -1.56
CA ASN A 67 -9.38 12.11 -0.82
C ASN A 67 -7.85 12.02 -0.80
N PRO A 68 -7.18 12.63 0.21
CA PRO A 68 -5.73 12.73 0.25
C PRO A 68 -5.03 11.37 0.41
N HIS A 69 -5.72 10.36 0.94
CA HIS A 69 -5.14 9.03 1.17
C HIS A 69 -5.24 8.10 -0.05
N PHE A 70 -6.11 8.39 -1.01
CA PHE A 70 -6.37 7.48 -2.13
C PHE A 70 -5.10 7.17 -2.94
N LEU A 71 -4.31 8.19 -3.29
CA LEU A 71 -3.11 7.98 -4.10
C LEU A 71 -2.07 7.13 -3.36
N GLU A 72 -1.88 7.35 -2.05
CA GLU A 72 -0.93 6.56 -1.28
C GLU A 72 -1.42 5.12 -1.08
N VAL A 73 -2.71 4.93 -0.82
CA VAL A 73 -3.32 3.59 -0.74
C VAL A 73 -3.17 2.84 -2.06
N LYS A 74 -3.46 3.49 -3.20
CA LYS A 74 -3.30 2.91 -4.53
C LYS A 74 -1.84 2.52 -4.80
N ARG A 75 -0.89 3.41 -4.49
CA ARG A 75 0.55 3.14 -4.61
C ARG A 75 1.00 1.95 -3.77
N LEU A 76 0.50 1.85 -2.53
CA LEU A 76 0.80 0.73 -1.63
C LEU A 76 0.19 -0.57 -2.14
N GLN A 77 -1.05 -0.55 -2.64
CA GLN A 77 -1.70 -1.71 -3.25
C GLN A 77 -0.93 -2.22 -4.48
N ASP A 78 -0.49 -1.32 -5.36
CA ASP A 78 0.35 -1.67 -6.52
C ASP A 78 1.68 -2.32 -6.08
N LYS A 79 2.28 -1.80 -5.00
CA LYS A 79 3.51 -2.36 -4.43
C LYS A 79 3.29 -3.75 -3.84
N VAL A 80 2.19 -3.96 -3.10
CA VAL A 80 1.80 -5.27 -2.56
C VAL A 80 1.63 -6.27 -3.70
N LYS A 81 0.84 -5.92 -4.72
CA LYS A 81 0.62 -6.76 -5.91
C LYS A 81 1.93 -7.12 -6.62
N HIS A 82 2.84 -6.16 -6.77
CA HIS A 82 4.16 -6.42 -7.35
C HIS A 82 4.98 -7.41 -6.51
N LEU A 83 4.99 -7.24 -5.19
CA LEU A 83 5.70 -8.13 -4.27
C LEU A 83 5.09 -9.53 -4.25
N GLU A 84 3.76 -9.66 -4.25
CA GLU A 84 3.06 -10.94 -4.36
C GLU A 84 3.46 -11.70 -5.63
N ASN A 85 3.44 -11.03 -6.78
CA ASN A 85 3.89 -11.61 -8.05
C ASN A 85 5.35 -12.06 -7.98
N LYS A 86 6.22 -11.28 -7.32
CA LYS A 86 7.63 -11.62 -7.15
C LYS A 86 7.82 -12.85 -6.25
N VAL A 87 7.08 -12.92 -5.14
CA VAL A 87 7.08 -14.08 -4.23
C VAL A 87 6.57 -15.33 -4.96
N GLN A 88 5.47 -15.24 -5.71
CA GLN A 88 4.93 -16.36 -6.49
C GLN A 88 5.94 -16.86 -7.52
N LYS A 89 6.61 -15.96 -8.25
CA LYS A 89 7.64 -16.31 -9.24
C LYS A 89 8.86 -16.97 -8.59
N LEU A 90 9.28 -16.53 -7.41
CA LEU A 90 10.38 -17.15 -6.66
C LEU A 90 9.98 -18.54 -6.13
N LYS A 91 8.76 -18.68 -5.58
CA LYS A 91 8.24 -19.97 -5.12
C LYS A 91 8.13 -20.99 -6.25
N GLY A 92 7.72 -20.56 -7.44
CA GLY A 92 7.69 -21.42 -8.64
C GLY A 92 9.09 -21.87 -9.09
N LYS A 93 10.11 -21.01 -8.97
CA LYS A 93 11.50 -21.38 -9.27
C LYS A 93 12.11 -22.32 -8.24
N SER A 94 11.80 -22.15 -6.95
CA SER A 94 12.27 -23.05 -5.88
C SER A 94 11.69 -24.46 -6.00
N ASN A 95 10.45 -24.62 -6.46
CA ASN A 95 9.85 -25.94 -6.71
C ASN A 95 10.38 -26.63 -7.99
N SER A 96 10.90 -25.88 -8.96
CA SER A 96 11.51 -26.47 -10.17
C SER A 96 12.88 -27.09 -9.89
N ASN A 97 13.61 -26.59 -8.89
CA ASN A 97 14.93 -27.11 -8.52
C ASN A 97 14.89 -28.29 -7.54
N GLN A 98 13.72 -28.73 -7.07
CA GLN A 98 13.58 -29.89 -6.18
C GLN A 98 13.14 -31.18 -6.91
N LYS A 99 12.94 -31.14 -8.24
CA LYS A 99 12.46 -32.31 -9.01
C LYS A 99 13.55 -33.10 -9.74
N GLU A 100 14.82 -32.71 -9.61
CA GLU A 100 15.95 -33.36 -10.30
C GLU A 100 16.95 -33.99 -9.32
N GLN A 101 16.52 -34.65 -8.25
CA GLN A 101 17.43 -35.53 -7.48
C GLN A 101 16.68 -36.71 -6.88
N HIS A 102 16.33 -37.72 -7.70
CA HIS A 102 16.14 -39.10 -7.23
C HIS A 102 16.20 -40.08 -8.41
N THR A 103 17.38 -40.65 -8.66
CA THR A 103 17.75 -41.99 -9.20
C THR A 103 19.24 -41.90 -9.52
N SER A 104 20.18 -42.77 -9.15
CA SER A 104 20.21 -44.09 -8.50
C SER A 104 21.70 -44.36 -8.20
N ASN A 105 21.99 -45.14 -7.15
CA ASN A 105 23.34 -45.60 -6.80
C ASN A 105 23.96 -46.45 -7.92
N ASP A 106 25.25 -46.31 -8.22
CA ASP A 106 26.35 -47.24 -7.85
C ASP A 106 27.62 -47.00 -8.73
N ALA A 107 28.78 -47.40 -8.21
CA ALA A 107 30.14 -47.45 -8.79
C ALA A 107 31.14 -46.29 -8.50
N GLU A 108 32.00 -46.58 -7.53
CA GLU A 108 33.30 -46.01 -7.12
C GLU A 108 34.40 -46.12 -8.22
N PRO A 109 35.69 -45.75 -7.98
CA PRO A 109 36.31 -44.43 -7.74
C PRO A 109 37.34 -44.07 -8.84
N ASN A 110 37.76 -42.80 -8.97
CA ASN A 110 39.14 -42.50 -9.39
C ASN A 110 39.59 -41.08 -9.02
N GLU A 111 40.89 -41.00 -8.80
CA GLU A 111 41.67 -39.97 -8.13
C GLU A 111 41.78 -38.65 -8.90
N GLU A 112 42.11 -37.63 -8.10
CA GLU A 112 43.20 -36.68 -8.37
C GLU A 112 42.88 -35.29 -8.99
N GLN A 113 43.27 -34.28 -8.18
CA GLN A 113 43.93 -33.01 -8.54
C GLN A 113 43.15 -31.68 -8.43
N LYS A 114 43.52 -30.97 -7.35
CA LYS A 114 44.11 -29.61 -7.31
C LYS A 114 43.19 -28.38 -7.23
N SER A 115 43.28 -27.78 -6.03
CA SER A 115 43.68 -26.38 -5.80
C SER A 115 42.62 -25.27 -5.70
N ALA A 116 42.56 -24.73 -4.48
CA ALA A 116 42.74 -23.31 -4.11
C ALA A 116 41.60 -22.70 -3.28
N THR A 117 41.81 -22.78 -1.97
CA THR A 117 41.34 -21.87 -0.93
C THR A 117 41.34 -20.39 -1.35
N SER A 118 40.22 -19.70 -1.13
CA SER A 118 40.26 -18.26 -0.84
C SER A 118 39.05 -17.85 0.02
N THR A 119 39.28 -17.83 1.33
CA THR A 119 38.40 -17.25 2.33
C THR A 119 38.50 -15.73 2.27
N LYS A 120 37.40 -15.02 1.97
CA LYS A 120 37.31 -13.57 2.16
C LYS A 120 36.26 -13.24 3.22
N ARG A 121 36.78 -13.02 4.42
CA ARG A 121 36.16 -12.41 5.60
C ARG A 121 35.96 -10.91 5.36
N VAL A 122 34.99 -10.29 6.07
CA VAL A 122 34.82 -8.84 6.43
C VAL A 122 33.34 -8.45 6.20
N LYS A 123 32.57 -7.83 7.10
CA LYS A 123 32.65 -7.44 8.53
C LYS A 123 31.20 -7.16 8.95
N HIS A 124 30.85 -7.47 10.20
CA HIS A 124 29.66 -6.96 10.90
C HIS A 124 29.69 -5.42 10.93
N ASN A 125 28.55 -4.77 10.74
CA ASN A 125 28.32 -3.39 11.14
C ASN A 125 27.15 -3.36 12.13
N GLU A 126 27.51 -3.10 13.38
CA GLU A 126 26.64 -2.93 14.53
C GLU A 126 26.36 -1.43 14.73
N GLN A 127 25.21 -1.13 15.35
CA GLN A 127 24.80 0.14 15.98
C GLN A 127 24.14 1.19 15.08
N GLN A 128 22.81 1.33 15.23
CA GLN A 128 22.23 2.52 15.86
C GLN A 128 20.76 2.25 16.24
N THR A 129 20.55 1.96 17.53
CA THR A 129 19.28 2.11 18.24
C THR A 129 19.08 3.59 18.54
N LEU A 130 18.11 4.24 17.90
CA LEU A 130 17.59 5.54 18.32
C LEU A 130 16.39 5.32 19.24
N PHE A 131 16.67 4.88 20.47
CA PHE A 131 15.79 5.23 21.59
C PHE A 131 16.34 6.54 22.15
N SER A 132 15.73 7.65 21.76
CA SER A 132 15.86 8.89 22.53
C SER A 132 14.67 8.94 23.45
N ASP A 133 14.94 8.75 24.74
CA ASP A 133 14.09 9.15 25.85
C ASP A 133 13.91 10.67 25.77
N ASN A 134 12.94 11.11 24.98
CA ASN A 134 12.42 12.47 25.10
C ASN A 134 11.53 12.50 26.34
N GLU A 135 12.12 12.89 27.47
CA GLU A 135 11.38 13.48 28.57
C GLU A 135 10.53 14.63 28.02
N ILE A 136 9.24 14.35 27.77
CA ILE A 136 8.27 15.39 27.47
C ILE A 136 8.05 16.15 28.78
N LYS A 137 8.75 17.28 28.91
CA LYS A 137 8.40 18.31 29.88
C LYS A 137 6.92 18.66 29.66
N THR A 138 6.11 18.36 30.66
CA THR A 138 4.68 18.68 30.71
C THR A 138 4.51 20.20 30.71
N THR A 139 4.45 20.78 29.52
CA THR A 139 3.97 22.13 29.32
C THR A 139 2.53 22.04 28.86
N ASP A 140 1.66 22.53 29.74
CA ASP A 140 0.23 22.83 29.58
C ASP A 140 -0.47 22.23 28.35
N SER A 141 -1.00 21.01 28.51
CA SER A 141 -1.69 20.22 27.49
C SER A 141 -3.14 20.68 27.25
N SER A 142 -3.36 21.99 27.07
CA SER A 142 -4.68 22.53 26.73
C SER A 142 -4.92 22.68 25.21
N GLY A 143 -3.92 22.39 24.36
CA GLY A 143 -3.98 22.70 22.93
C GLY A 143 -3.73 21.57 21.92
N ILE A 144 -3.34 20.36 22.35
CA ILE A 144 -3.00 19.29 21.39
C ILE A 144 -4.29 18.62 20.91
N ARG A 145 -4.65 18.86 19.64
CA ARG A 145 -5.76 18.18 18.95
C ARG A 145 -5.18 17.11 18.02
N ILE A 146 -5.43 15.84 18.31
CA ILE A 146 -5.14 14.75 17.38
C ILE A 146 -6.42 14.51 16.58
N ASN A 147 -6.37 14.69 15.27
CA ASN A 147 -7.53 14.55 14.37
C ASN A 147 -8.77 15.37 14.79
N GLY A 148 -8.57 16.54 15.40
CA GLY A 148 -9.65 17.43 15.85
C GLY A 148 -10.29 17.06 17.20
N ILE A 149 -9.91 15.93 17.80
CA ILE A 149 -10.37 15.49 19.11
C ILE A 149 -9.45 16.09 20.17
N SER A 150 -10.03 16.75 21.17
CA SER A 150 -9.28 17.26 22.33
C SER A 150 -8.84 16.12 23.25
N SER A 151 -7.77 16.33 24.02
CA SER A 151 -7.30 15.34 25.01
C SER A 151 -8.40 14.94 26.00
N ALA A 152 -9.26 15.88 26.40
CA ALA A 152 -10.36 15.63 27.31
C ALA A 152 -11.47 14.76 26.67
N GLU A 153 -11.77 14.97 25.39
CA GLU A 153 -12.72 14.13 24.66
C GLU A 153 -12.17 12.71 24.47
N LEU A 154 -10.87 12.59 24.17
CA LEU A 154 -10.21 11.29 24.04
C LEU A 154 -10.28 10.49 25.35
N ASP A 155 -10.03 11.12 26.49
CA ASP A 155 -10.16 10.50 27.81
C ASP A 155 -11.59 10.04 28.11
N GLN A 156 -12.60 10.78 27.64
CA GLN A 156 -13.99 10.39 27.78
C GLN A 156 -14.33 9.17 26.90
N TYR A 157 -13.82 9.11 25.68
CA TYR A 157 -13.99 7.96 24.78
C TYR A 157 -13.32 6.70 25.31
N LEU A 158 -12.11 6.81 25.87
CA LEU A 158 -11.42 5.66 26.45
C LEU A 158 -12.15 5.11 27.68
N ARG A 159 -12.93 5.91 28.40
CA ARG A 159 -13.72 5.46 29.56
C ARG A 159 -15.04 4.78 29.18
N MET A 160 -15.42 4.74 27.91
CA MET A 160 -16.64 4.08 27.47
C MET A 160 -16.55 2.56 27.71
N PRO A 161 -17.56 1.92 28.32
CA PRO A 161 -17.52 0.49 28.65
C PRO A 161 -17.26 -0.43 27.46
N THR A 162 -17.82 -0.08 26.29
CA THR A 162 -17.62 -0.83 25.05
C THR A 162 -16.16 -0.81 24.60
N ILE A 163 -15.52 0.37 24.66
CA ILE A 163 -14.12 0.55 24.28
C ILE A 163 -13.21 -0.20 25.27
N GLN A 164 -13.51 -0.15 26.56
CA GLN A 164 -12.78 -0.91 27.58
C GLN A 164 -12.88 -2.43 27.38
N ALA A 165 -14.06 -2.93 26.98
CA ALA A 165 -14.26 -4.34 26.67
C ALA A 165 -13.47 -4.78 25.43
N GLU A 166 -13.45 -3.97 24.37
CA GLU A 166 -12.68 -4.24 23.16
C GLU A 166 -11.17 -4.24 23.44
N LEU A 167 -10.67 -3.24 24.17
CA LEU A 167 -9.27 -3.17 24.59
C LEU A 167 -8.87 -4.38 25.43
N SER A 168 -9.72 -4.79 26.37
CA SER A 168 -9.48 -5.98 27.20
C SER A 168 -9.39 -7.27 26.35
N ASN A 169 -10.24 -7.41 25.33
CA ASN A 169 -10.20 -8.54 24.41
C ASN A 169 -8.92 -8.55 23.57
N ILE A 170 -8.51 -7.40 23.04
CA ILE A 170 -7.25 -7.25 22.28
C ILE A 170 -6.05 -7.62 23.16
N ILE A 171 -6.02 -7.16 24.41
CA ILE A 171 -4.96 -7.51 25.37
C ILE A 171 -4.95 -9.01 25.67
N ALA A 172 -6.13 -9.64 25.81
CA ALA A 172 -6.22 -11.08 26.04
C ALA A 172 -5.71 -11.89 24.81
N GLN A 173 -6.08 -11.46 23.60
CA GLN A 173 -5.64 -12.11 22.36
C GLN A 173 -4.13 -11.98 22.15
N THR A 174 -3.58 -10.79 22.39
CA THR A 174 -2.12 -10.55 22.27
C THR A 174 -1.33 -11.34 23.30
N LYS A 175 -1.79 -11.45 24.54
CA LYS A 175 -1.19 -12.33 25.54
C LYS A 175 -1.21 -13.79 25.11
N LYS A 176 -2.34 -14.27 24.59
CA LYS A 176 -2.49 -15.65 24.10
C LYS A 176 -1.54 -15.94 22.93
N ALA A 177 -1.45 -15.02 21.97
CA ALA A 177 -0.54 -15.13 20.83
C ALA A 177 0.93 -15.15 21.29
N HIS A 178 1.30 -14.31 22.26
CA HIS A 178 2.65 -14.29 22.82
C HIS A 178 2.99 -15.61 23.54
N THR A 179 2.06 -16.17 24.32
CA THR A 179 2.26 -17.47 24.98
C THR A 179 2.39 -18.62 23.97
N GLN A 180 1.58 -18.60 22.90
CA GLN A 180 1.68 -19.59 21.82
C GLN A 180 3.04 -19.50 21.13
N TRP A 181 3.47 -18.29 20.78
CA TRP A 181 4.78 -18.04 20.19
C TRP A 181 5.94 -18.47 21.11
N ALA A 182 5.84 -18.22 22.42
CA ALA A 182 6.86 -18.65 23.38
C ALA A 182 6.95 -20.18 23.50
N ASN A 183 5.81 -20.88 23.52
CA ASN A 183 5.76 -22.34 23.56
C ASN A 183 6.29 -22.99 22.28
N GLU A 184 5.99 -22.42 21.11
CA GLU A 184 6.48 -22.92 19.82
C GLU A 184 8.00 -22.78 19.67
N ASN A 185 8.59 -21.77 20.34
CA ASN A 185 10.02 -21.49 20.26
C ASN A 185 10.85 -22.04 21.44
N LYS A 186 10.25 -22.84 22.35
CA LYS A 186 10.90 -23.46 23.53
C LYS A 186 11.88 -22.51 24.25
N LEU A 187 11.40 -21.32 24.61
CA LEU A 187 12.02 -20.45 25.62
C LEU A 187 11.56 -20.87 27.02
#